data_AF-A0A1Y5EH26-F1
#
_entry.id   AF-A0A1Y5EH26-F1
#
_cell.length_a   1.000
_cell.length_b   1.000
_cell.length_c   1.000
_cell.angle_alpha   90.00
_cell.angle_beta   90.00
_cell.angle_gamma   90.00
#
_symmetry.space_group_name_H-M   'P 1'
#
loop_
_entity.id
_entity.type
_entity.pdbx_description
1 polymer ?
#
loop_
_entity_poly.entity_id
_entity_poly.type
_entity_poly.pdbx_seq_one_letter_code
_entity_poly.pdbx_strand_id
1 'polypeptide(L)'
;MRQLRWSDHSAISVFVLPSQHELHQRFAKERLQMFPYQLNRIWHKLTYSGLGVAPTIVASEKELIQAVIKTPGAIGYIDDETLIKQNEKTKRIETPDRETGQQVSSKGVVNVVKIQN
;
A
#
# COMPACT_ATOMS: atom_id res chain seq x y z
N MET A 1 12.73 15.67 5.00
CA MET A 1 11.34 16.17 5.18
C MET A 1 10.42 14.98 5.34
N ARG A 2 9.43 15.05 6.25
CA ARG A 2 8.40 14.01 6.43
C ARG A 2 7.09 14.51 5.84
N GLN A 3 6.52 13.79 4.90
CA GLN A 3 5.24 14.14 4.27
C GLN A 3 4.09 13.47 5.01
N LEU A 4 3.16 14.26 5.54
CA LEU A 4 1.97 13.80 6.28
C LEU A 4 0.67 14.03 5.50
N ARG A 5 0.74 14.83 4.45
CA ARG A 5 -0.39 15.19 3.59
C ARG A 5 0.02 15.05 2.14
N TRP A 6 -0.91 14.66 1.30
CA TRP A 6 -0.74 14.69 -0.16
C TRP A 6 -0.67 16.14 -0.66
N SER A 7 -0.30 16.33 -1.93
CA SER A 7 -0.29 17.65 -2.58
C SER A 7 -1.66 18.33 -2.61
N ASP A 8 -2.73 17.54 -2.53
CA ASP A 8 -4.13 17.96 -2.45
C ASP A 8 -4.59 18.29 -1.00
N HIS A 9 -3.68 18.31 -0.03
CA HIS A 9 -3.93 18.51 1.41
C HIS A 9 -4.71 17.38 2.12
N SER A 10 -5.03 16.27 1.45
CA SER A 10 -5.59 15.11 2.14
C SER A 10 -4.56 14.46 3.06
N ALA A 11 -5.00 13.98 4.23
CA ALA A 11 -4.12 13.31 5.20
C ALA A 11 -3.69 11.94 4.65
N ILE A 12 -2.43 11.56 4.89
CA ILE A 12 -1.92 10.24 4.50
C ILE A 12 -2.24 9.24 5.61
N SER A 13 -3.15 8.31 5.34
CA SER A 13 -3.46 7.19 6.24
C SER A 13 -2.72 5.93 5.78
N VAL A 14 -1.80 5.42 6.59
CA VAL A 14 -0.97 4.27 6.21
C VAL A 14 -1.58 2.99 6.76
N PHE A 15 -1.80 2.00 5.91
CA PHE A 15 -2.23 0.65 6.29
C PHE A 15 -1.12 -0.36 6.04
N VAL A 16 -0.85 -1.23 7.02
CA VAL A 16 0.23 -2.22 6.95
C VAL A 16 -0.25 -3.58 7.46
N LEU A 17 0.44 -4.65 7.04
CA LEU A 17 0.25 -5.99 7.58
C LEU A 17 1.09 -6.19 8.87
N PRO A 18 0.82 -7.23 9.67
CA PRO A 18 1.58 -7.50 10.89
C PRO A 18 3.06 -7.73 10.56
N SER A 19 3.95 -7.41 11.50
CA SER A 19 5.41 -7.51 11.30
C SER A 19 5.90 -8.90 10.90
N GLN A 20 5.19 -9.94 11.34
CA GLN A 20 5.49 -11.35 11.04
C GLN A 20 4.98 -11.78 9.66
N HIS A 21 4.12 -10.99 9.00
CA HIS A 21 3.58 -11.33 7.69
C HIS A 21 4.68 -11.27 6.63
N GLU A 22 4.86 -12.35 5.87
CA GLU A 22 5.92 -12.49 4.85
C GLU A 22 5.93 -11.31 3.85
N LEU A 23 4.76 -10.89 3.37
CA LEU A 23 4.65 -9.70 2.52
C LEU A 23 5.15 -8.41 3.21
N HIS A 24 4.88 -8.19 4.51
CA HIS A 24 5.41 -7.02 5.22
C HIS A 24 6.94 -7.09 5.34
N GLN A 25 7.48 -8.27 5.65
CA GLN A 25 8.92 -8.48 5.75
C GLN A 25 9.63 -8.21 4.41
N ARG A 26 9.09 -8.76 3.32
CA ARG A 26 9.58 -8.53 1.96
C ARG A 26 9.47 -7.06 1.58
N PHE A 27 8.31 -6.43 1.81
CA PHE A 27 8.11 -5.00 1.53
C PHE A 27 9.13 -4.13 2.25
N ALA A 28 9.30 -4.31 3.56
CA ALA A 28 10.25 -3.54 4.35
C ALA A 28 11.67 -3.72 3.81
N LYS A 29 12.09 -4.97 3.57
CA LYS A 29 13.46 -5.29 3.16
C LYS A 29 13.77 -4.84 1.73
N GLU A 30 12.87 -5.11 0.79
CA GLU A 30 13.12 -4.94 -0.64
C GLU A 30 12.77 -3.54 -1.13
N ARG A 31 11.73 -2.91 -0.57
CA ARG A 31 11.24 -1.60 -1.05
C ARG A 31 11.71 -0.46 -0.16
N LEU A 32 11.68 -0.66 1.15
CA LEU A 32 12.13 0.36 2.10
C LEU A 32 13.61 0.20 2.48
N GLN A 33 14.28 -0.86 2.00
CA GLN A 33 15.68 -1.19 2.34
C GLN A 33 15.94 -1.23 3.85
N MET A 34 14.96 -1.72 4.61
CA MET A 34 15.01 -1.72 6.07
C MET A 34 14.35 -2.97 6.66
N PHE A 35 14.73 -3.34 7.87
CA PHE A 35 14.08 -4.44 8.57
C PHE A 35 12.77 -3.98 9.26
N PRO A 36 11.78 -4.87 9.45
CA PRO A 36 10.50 -4.53 10.09
C PRO A 36 10.66 -3.85 11.45
N TYR A 37 11.63 -4.26 12.27
CA TYR A 37 11.88 -3.63 13.57
C TYR A 37 12.38 -2.18 13.44
N GLN A 38 13.15 -1.87 12.39
CA GLN A 38 13.59 -0.50 12.12
C GLN A 38 12.40 0.36 11.71
N LEU A 39 11.51 -0.17 10.86
CA LEU A 39 10.29 0.53 10.45
C LEU A 39 9.42 0.84 11.67
N ASN A 40 9.23 -0.14 12.55
CA ASN A 40 8.46 0.03 13.78
C ASN A 40 9.11 1.09 14.71
N ARG A 41 10.44 1.10 14.81
CA ARG A 41 11.18 2.11 15.57
C ARG A 41 10.98 3.53 15.01
N ILE A 42 10.95 3.69 13.68
CA ILE A 42 10.64 4.98 13.05
C ILE A 42 9.24 5.43 13.45
N TRP A 43 8.25 4.55 13.34
CA TRP A 43 6.87 4.87 13.72
C TRP A 43 6.75 5.24 15.20
N HIS A 44 7.34 4.47 16.10
CA HIS A 44 7.38 4.80 17.54
C HIS A 44 8.00 6.17 17.80
N LYS A 45 9.10 6.52 17.11
CA LYS A 45 9.71 7.85 17.26
C LYS A 45 8.78 8.96 16.77
N LEU A 46 8.07 8.73 15.67
CA LEU A 46 7.13 9.70 15.09
C LEU A 46 5.90 9.91 15.97
N THR A 47 5.33 8.84 16.51
CA THR A 47 4.13 8.89 17.36
C THR A 47 4.44 9.49 18.71
N TYR A 48 5.54 9.08 19.35
CA TYR A 48 5.96 9.58 20.66
C TYR A 48 6.25 11.09 20.66
N SER A 49 6.77 11.62 19.55
CA SER A 49 7.03 13.05 19.40
C SER A 49 5.79 13.87 19.01
N GLY A 50 4.61 13.25 18.84
CA GLY A 50 3.39 13.93 18.38
C GLY A 50 3.48 14.41 16.92
N LEU A 51 4.45 13.89 16.19
CA LEU A 51 4.87 14.38 14.89
C LEU A 51 4.35 13.52 13.72
N GLY A 52 3.74 12.37 14.01
CA GLY A 52 3.14 11.50 13.01
C GLY A 52 2.10 10.55 13.59
N VAL A 53 1.27 10.01 12.71
CA VAL A 53 0.25 9.02 13.05
C VAL A 53 0.83 7.63 12.77
N ALA A 54 0.59 6.68 13.69
CA ALA A 54 1.00 5.29 13.50
C ALA A 54 0.24 4.68 12.31
N PRO A 55 0.84 3.72 11.58
CA PRO A 55 0.11 2.98 10.58
C PRO A 55 -0.96 2.11 11.26
N THR A 56 -2.10 1.94 10.60
CA THR A 56 -3.12 0.98 11.00
C THR A 56 -2.73 -0.41 10.54
N ILE A 57 -2.64 -1.35 11.47
CA ILE A 57 -2.31 -2.74 11.18
C ILE A 57 -3.60 -3.50 10.83
N VAL A 58 -3.63 -4.17 9.69
CA VAL A 58 -4.74 -5.02 9.21
C VAL A 58 -4.30 -6.47 9.12
N ALA A 59 -5.22 -7.42 9.23
CA ALA A 59 -4.88 -8.84 9.37
C ALA A 59 -4.54 -9.54 8.05
N SER A 60 -4.97 -9.01 6.91
CA SER A 60 -4.79 -9.65 5.60
C SER A 60 -4.67 -8.65 4.45
N GLU A 61 -4.11 -9.10 3.31
CA GLU A 61 -4.06 -8.31 2.09
C GLU A 61 -5.46 -7.87 1.60
N LYS A 62 -6.46 -8.75 1.73
CA LYS A 62 -7.85 -8.41 1.37
C LYS A 62 -8.37 -7.26 2.23
N GLU A 63 -8.11 -7.29 3.53
CA GLU A 63 -8.50 -6.21 4.44
C GLU A 63 -7.73 -4.93 4.15
N LEU A 64 -6.43 -5.02 3.81
CA LEU A 64 -5.62 -3.90 3.40
C LEU A 64 -6.20 -3.20 2.16
N ILE A 65 -6.55 -3.97 1.13
CA ILE A 65 -7.19 -3.45 -0.08
C ILE A 65 -8.49 -2.73 0.27
N GLN A 66 -9.35 -3.37 1.07
CA GLN A 66 -10.63 -2.79 1.48
C GLN A 66 -10.44 -1.51 2.30
N ALA A 67 -9.47 -1.48 3.21
CA ALA A 67 -9.18 -0.32 4.04
C ALA A 67 -8.68 0.86 3.20
N VAL A 68 -7.80 0.60 2.23
CA VAL A 68 -7.29 1.63 1.31
C VAL A 68 -8.39 2.14 0.39
N ILE A 69 -9.26 1.28 -0.14
CA ILE A 69 -10.39 1.71 -1.00
C ILE A 69 -11.38 2.58 -0.21
N LYS A 70 -11.66 2.21 1.04
CA LYS A 70 -12.66 2.90 1.88
C LYS A 70 -12.15 4.21 2.50
N THR A 71 -10.85 4.43 2.50
CA THR A 71 -10.23 5.56 3.21
C THR A 71 -9.57 6.51 2.22
N PRO A 72 -10.16 7.68 1.95
CA PRO A 72 -9.54 8.69 1.09
C PRO A 72 -8.16 9.10 1.61
N GLY A 73 -7.18 9.22 0.70
CA GLY A 73 -5.80 9.56 1.06
C GLY A 73 -5.01 8.40 1.69
N ALA A 74 -5.58 7.20 1.75
CA ALA A 74 -4.87 6.05 2.27
C ALA A 74 -3.79 5.52 1.32
N ILE A 75 -2.82 4.82 1.91
CA ILE A 75 -1.75 4.11 1.23
C ILE A 75 -1.52 2.77 1.90
N GLY A 76 -1.23 1.77 1.09
CA GLY A 76 -0.81 0.46 1.55
C GLY A 76 -0.05 -0.26 0.43
N TYR A 77 0.17 -1.56 0.62
CA TYR A 77 0.89 -2.41 -0.31
C TYR A 77 0.25 -3.79 -0.40
N ILE A 78 0.36 -4.43 -1.56
CA ILE A 78 -0.09 -5.79 -1.83
C ILE A 78 0.93 -6.54 -2.68
N ASP A 79 0.81 -7.86 -2.74
CA ASP A 79 1.59 -8.69 -3.64
C ASP A 79 1.10 -8.55 -5.10
N ASP A 80 2.02 -8.75 -6.06
CA ASP A 80 1.72 -8.63 -7.49
C ASP A 80 0.69 -9.67 -7.94
N GLU A 81 0.76 -10.89 -7.40
CA GLU A 81 -0.23 -11.92 -7.70
C GLU A 81 -1.63 -11.52 -7.24
N THR A 82 -1.70 -10.88 -6.07
CA THR A 82 -2.97 -10.38 -5.52
C THR A 82 -3.54 -9.27 -6.40
N LEU A 83 -2.69 -8.36 -6.89
CA LEU A 83 -3.11 -7.30 -7.80
C LEU A 83 -3.65 -7.84 -9.13
N ILE A 84 -2.97 -8.81 -9.74
CA ILE A 84 -3.41 -9.44 -11.00
C ILE A 84 -4.80 -10.06 -10.81
N LYS A 85 -5.00 -10.82 -9.73
CA LYS A 85 -6.30 -11.43 -9.38
C LYS A 85 -7.41 -10.39 -9.16
N GLN A 86 -7.08 -9.22 -8.59
CA GLN A 86 -8.05 -8.13 -8.44
C GLN A 86 -8.43 -7.53 -9.81
N ASN A 87 -7.46 -7.28 -10.68
CA ASN A 87 -7.71 -6.74 -12.02
C ASN A 87 -8.55 -7.69 -12.89
N GLU A 88 -8.29 -9.01 -12.82
CA GLU A 88 -9.11 -10.01 -13.51
C GLU A 88 -10.57 -10.02 -13.00
N LYS A 89 -10.77 -9.78 -11.71
CA LYS A 89 -12.09 -9.67 -11.11
C LYS A 89 -12.82 -8.40 -11.56
N THR A 90 -12.10 -7.29 -11.74
CA THR A 90 -12.64 -6.03 -12.27
C THR A 90 -12.96 -6.14 -13.77
N LYS A 91 -12.11 -6.81 -14.56
CA LYS A 91 -12.33 -7.02 -16.02
C LYS A 91 -13.50 -7.93 -16.37
N ARG A 92 -13.95 -8.83 -15.49
CA ARG A 92 -15.11 -9.71 -15.77
C ARG A 92 -16.47 -8.99 -15.76
N ILE A 93 -16.52 -7.72 -15.38
CA ILE A 93 -17.76 -6.93 -15.37
C ILE A 93 -17.85 -6.02 -16.62
N GLU A 94 -16.78 -5.92 -17.43
CA GLU A 94 -16.75 -5.05 -18.61
C GLU A 94 -16.10 -5.75 -19.81
N THR A 95 -16.89 -5.99 -20.86
CA THR A 95 -16.39 -6.11 -22.25
C THR A 95 -17.56 -5.89 -23.23
N PRO A 96 -17.34 -5.38 -24.46
CA PRO A 96 -16.10 -4.88 -25.08
C PRO A 96 -16.22 -3.40 -25.52
N ASP A 97 -15.15 -2.63 -25.65
CA ASP A 97 -14.46 -2.44 -26.94
C ASP A 97 -13.18 -1.58 -26.80
N ARG A 98 -12.19 -1.94 -27.63
CA ARG A 98 -10.98 -1.21 -28.08
C ARG A 98 -9.72 -1.22 -27.20
N GLU A 99 -8.79 -2.03 -27.72
CA GLU A 99 -7.33 -1.91 -27.83
C GLU A 99 -6.73 -0.53 -27.51
N THR A 100 -5.63 -0.49 -26.74
CA THR A 100 -4.25 -0.38 -27.25
C THR A 100 -3.29 -0.63 -26.08
N GLY A 101 -2.20 -1.36 -26.33
CA GLY A 101 -1.30 -1.88 -25.30
C GLY A 101 -0.26 -0.88 -24.76
N GLN A 102 0.47 -1.34 -23.74
CA GLN A 102 1.93 -1.23 -23.64
C GLN A 102 2.40 -2.16 -22.50
N GLN A 103 3.33 -3.05 -22.82
CA GLN A 103 4.13 -3.85 -21.88
C GLN A 103 5.08 -2.94 -21.08
N VAL A 104 5.25 -3.13 -19.76
CA VAL A 104 6.57 -2.90 -19.12
C VAL A 104 6.77 -3.73 -17.84
N SER A 105 7.71 -4.67 -17.94
CA SER A 105 8.78 -5.06 -16.99
C SER A 105 8.46 -5.64 -15.59
N SER A 106 8.84 -6.92 -15.49
CA SER A 106 9.22 -7.70 -14.32
C SER A 106 10.08 -6.95 -13.29
N LYS A 107 9.65 -6.97 -12.01
CA LYS A 107 10.45 -7.23 -10.77
C LYS A 107 9.73 -6.66 -9.54
N GLY A 108 8.97 -7.51 -8.84
CA GLY A 108 8.51 -7.32 -7.45
C GLY A 108 8.07 -5.90 -7.11
N VAL A 109 7.11 -5.37 -7.87
CA VAL A 109 6.70 -3.97 -7.72
C VAL A 109 5.47 -3.87 -6.84
N VAL A 110 5.69 -3.81 -5.53
CA VAL A 110 4.66 -3.35 -4.57
C VAL A 110 4.02 -2.06 -5.09
N ASN A 111 2.73 -2.15 -5.43
CA ASN A 111 1.95 -1.05 -5.99
C ASN A 111 1.26 -0.27 -4.87
N VAL A 112 1.50 1.04 -4.85
CA VAL A 112 0.81 1.99 -3.98
C VAL A 112 -0.53 2.33 -4.61
N VAL A 113 -1.62 1.86 -4.02
CA VAL A 113 -2.97 2.25 -4.46
C VAL A 113 -3.28 3.62 -3.88
N LYS A 114 -3.22 4.68 -4.71
CA LYS A 114 -3.84 5.98 -4.42
C LYS A 114 -5.13 6.05 -5.22
N ILE A 115 -6.28 5.99 -4.56
CA ILE A 115 -7.55 6.32 -5.22
C ILE A 115 -7.72 7.83 -5.11
N GLN A 116 -7.61 8.52 -6.25
CA GLN A 116 -8.04 9.91 -6.36
C GLN A 116 -9.55 9.90 -6.61
N ASN A 117 -10.27 10.70 -5.84
CA ASN A 117 -11.66 11.05 -6.10
C ASN A 117 -11.70 12.40 -6.80
#